data_AF-A0AAN0MDW6-F1
#
_entry.id   AF-A0AAN0MDW6-F1
#
_cell.length_a   1.000
_cell.length_b   1.000
_cell.length_c   1.000
_cell.angle_alpha   90.00
_cell.angle_beta   90.00
_cell.angle_gamma   90.00
#
_symmetry.space_group_name_H-M   'P 1'
#
loop_
_entity.id
_entity.type
_entity.pdbx_description
1 polymer ?
#
loop_
_entity_poly.entity_id
_entity_poly.type
_entity_poly.pdbx_seq_one_letter_code
_entity_poly.pdbx_strand_id
1 'polypeptide(L)'
;MSPNFGLANRAVQFLLDLPGVRHWGRFVAGKTRNFEPISEEHSAYWTTSYPSQAVSTMADAVRAVRQADLSAIQTPALFAFNEADRVVRADDTRAVMARWGGPVATHLLLRGAGDDAYGHVMAGDIFSPAQTGPLARRISAWLAELDSERPLAMPR
;
A
#
# COMPACT_ATOMS: atom_id res chain seq x y z
N MET A 1 -4.21 -3.09 2.42
CA MET A 1 -4.15 -1.86 3.23
C MET A 1 -3.02 -0.98 2.69
N SER A 2 -3.20 0.34 2.67
CA SER A 2 -2.25 1.36 2.21
C SER A 2 -1.46 0.95 0.96
N PRO A 3 -2.15 0.54 -0.12
CA PRO A 3 -1.49 -0.10 -1.24
C PRO A 3 -0.67 0.92 -2.03
N ASN A 4 0.55 0.55 -2.40
CA ASN A 4 1.43 1.39 -3.20
C ASN A 4 1.17 1.20 -4.69
N PHE A 5 0.51 2.17 -5.30
CA PHE A 5 0.33 2.27 -6.76
C PHE A 5 1.02 3.50 -7.37
N GLY A 6 1.81 4.19 -6.56
CA GLY A 6 2.47 5.44 -6.92
C GLY A 6 2.79 6.25 -5.67
N LEU A 7 3.95 6.89 -5.67
CA LEU A 7 4.39 7.72 -4.55
C LEU A 7 3.63 9.05 -4.51
N ALA A 8 3.35 9.54 -3.30
CA ALA A 8 2.75 10.86 -3.08
C ALA A 8 3.63 11.98 -3.68
N ASN A 9 4.96 11.87 -3.52
CA ASN A 9 5.92 12.76 -4.16
C ASN A 9 6.12 12.40 -5.64
N ARG A 10 5.53 13.21 -6.52
CA ARG A 10 5.56 12.99 -7.97
C ARG A 10 6.95 13.18 -8.59
N ALA A 11 7.81 14.02 -8.02
CA ALA A 11 9.17 14.17 -8.52
C ALA A 11 9.99 12.89 -8.26
N VAL A 12 9.85 12.29 -7.08
CA VAL A 12 10.48 11.01 -6.75
C VAL A 12 9.90 9.88 -7.61
N GLN A 13 8.58 9.81 -7.77
CA GLN A 13 7.94 8.83 -8.67
C GLN A 13 8.48 8.97 -10.10
N PHE A 14 8.56 10.18 -10.62
CA PHE A 14 9.06 10.44 -11.97
C PHE A 14 10.51 9.95 -12.14
N LEU A 15 11.38 10.25 -11.17
CA LEU A 15 12.77 9.77 -11.20
C LEU A 15 12.83 8.23 -11.22
N LEU A 16 11.99 7.55 -10.44
CA LEU A 16 11.89 6.08 -10.41
C LEU A 16 11.32 5.48 -11.69
N ASP A 17 10.54 6.25 -12.46
CA ASP A 17 9.96 5.81 -13.73
C ASP A 17 10.92 6.00 -14.92
N LEU A 18 12.06 6.68 -14.74
CA LEU A 18 13.01 6.93 -15.83
C LEU A 18 13.72 5.65 -16.31
N PRO A 19 13.96 5.52 -17.64
CA PRO A 19 14.65 4.36 -18.19
C PRO A 19 16.02 4.10 -17.54
N GLY A 20 16.27 2.84 -17.21
CA GLY A 20 17.54 2.43 -16.62
C GLY A 20 17.82 2.95 -15.22
N VAL A 21 16.82 3.52 -14.50
CA VAL A 21 17.00 4.05 -13.13
C VAL A 21 17.63 3.06 -12.17
N ARG A 22 17.42 1.76 -12.37
CA ARG A 22 18.06 0.68 -11.60
C ARG A 22 19.59 0.70 -11.67
N HIS A 23 20.17 1.23 -12.75
CA HIS A 23 21.61 1.27 -12.98
C HIS A 23 22.24 2.58 -12.49
N TRP A 24 21.56 3.71 -12.69
CA TRP A 24 22.11 5.03 -12.38
C TRP A 24 21.51 5.70 -11.14
N GLY A 25 20.33 5.28 -10.68
CA GLY A 25 19.57 5.94 -9.60
C GLY A 25 20.34 6.06 -8.28
N ARG A 26 21.21 5.10 -7.97
CA ARG A 26 22.10 5.14 -6.79
C ARG A 26 23.09 6.31 -6.78
N PHE A 27 23.42 6.89 -7.94
CA PHE A 27 24.32 8.04 -8.01
C PHE A 27 23.59 9.35 -7.67
N VAL A 28 22.26 9.37 -7.78
CA VAL A 28 21.41 10.51 -7.42
C VAL A 28 20.88 10.37 -6.00
N ALA A 29 20.32 9.20 -5.66
CA ALA A 29 19.70 8.93 -4.36
C ALA A 29 20.70 8.48 -3.27
N GLY A 30 21.99 8.36 -3.61
CA GLY A 30 22.99 7.71 -2.77
C GLY A 30 22.90 6.18 -2.81
N LYS A 31 23.96 5.51 -2.34
CA LYS A 31 24.08 4.04 -2.35
C LYS A 31 23.18 3.34 -1.34
N THR A 32 22.89 4.01 -0.22
CA THR A 32 22.15 3.46 0.91
C THR A 32 21.03 4.41 1.27
N ARG A 33 19.85 3.85 1.50
CA ARG A 33 18.72 4.53 2.10
C ARG A 33 18.70 4.21 3.58
N ASN A 34 18.60 5.25 4.40
CA ASN A 34 18.50 5.16 5.84
C ASN A 34 17.28 5.95 6.30
N PHE A 35 16.62 5.49 7.36
CA PHE A 35 15.66 6.29 8.10
C PHE A 35 15.89 6.12 9.59
N GLU A 36 15.69 7.20 10.33
CA GLU A 36 15.78 7.18 11.78
C GLU A 36 14.58 6.39 12.34
N PRO A 37 14.80 5.35 13.17
CA PRO A 37 13.72 4.71 13.89
C PRO A 37 12.97 5.72 14.77
N ILE A 38 11.68 5.47 15.00
CA ILE A 38 10.84 6.37 15.84
C ILE A 38 10.60 5.80 17.24
N SER A 39 11.00 4.53 17.46
CA SER A 39 10.93 3.83 18.74
C SER A 39 11.97 2.70 18.77
N GLU A 40 12.19 2.12 19.95
CA GLU A 40 13.07 0.96 20.12
C GLU A 40 12.55 -0.27 19.36
N GLU A 41 11.24 -0.51 19.39
CA GLU A 41 10.57 -1.59 18.67
C GLU A 41 10.69 -1.40 17.16
N HIS A 42 10.55 -0.16 16.65
CA HIS A 42 10.78 0.13 15.24
C HIS A 42 12.23 -0.24 14.86
N SER A 43 13.21 0.11 15.69
CA SER A 43 14.61 -0.23 15.44
C SER A 43 14.88 -1.74 15.54
N ALA A 44 14.22 -2.44 16.44
CA ALA A 44 14.45 -3.86 16.70
C ALA A 44 13.87 -4.75 15.59
N TYR A 45 12.72 -4.36 15.01
CA TYR A 45 11.97 -5.22 14.09
C TYR A 45 12.06 -4.81 12.62
N TRP A 46 12.56 -3.61 12.29
CA TRP A 46 12.61 -3.13 10.90
C TRP A 46 14.03 -2.94 10.40
N THR A 47 14.24 -3.27 9.13
CA THR A 47 15.47 -2.90 8.41
C THR A 47 15.45 -1.40 8.10
N THR A 48 16.17 -0.62 8.90
CA THR A 48 16.22 0.85 8.80
C THR A 48 17.30 1.38 7.86
N SER A 49 18.22 0.51 7.44
CA SER A 49 19.29 0.79 6.49
C SER A 49 19.35 -0.29 5.41
N TYR A 50 19.24 0.09 4.14
CA TYR A 50 19.35 -0.85 3.02
C TYR A 50 19.87 -0.18 1.75
N PRO A 51 20.44 -0.96 0.80
CA PRO A 51 20.89 -0.41 -0.48
C PRO A 51 19.74 0.24 -1.26
N SER A 52 19.94 1.46 -1.74
CA SER A 52 18.92 2.21 -2.50
C SER A 52 18.43 1.46 -3.74
N GLN A 53 19.25 0.55 -4.28
CA GLN A 53 18.86 -0.30 -5.41
C GLN A 53 17.65 -1.19 -5.09
N ALA A 54 17.41 -1.56 -3.83
CA ALA A 54 16.25 -2.36 -3.41
C ALA A 54 14.91 -1.68 -3.75
N VAL A 55 14.89 -0.34 -3.80
CA VAL A 55 13.71 0.45 -4.19
C VAL A 55 13.31 0.19 -5.65
N SER A 56 14.25 -0.19 -6.52
CA SER A 56 13.99 -0.45 -7.94
C SER A 56 12.98 -1.58 -8.14
N THR A 57 13.08 -2.66 -7.34
CA THR A 57 12.15 -3.80 -7.44
C THR A 57 10.72 -3.38 -7.10
N MET A 58 10.55 -2.54 -6.08
CA MET A 58 9.25 -1.98 -5.72
C MET A 58 8.71 -1.08 -6.84
N ALA A 59 9.55 -0.21 -7.42
CA ALA A 59 9.16 0.63 -8.56
C ALA A 59 8.76 -0.21 -9.79
N ASP A 60 9.48 -1.29 -10.07
CA ASP A 60 9.18 -2.23 -11.16
C ASP A 60 7.78 -2.86 -10.97
N ALA A 61 7.44 -3.28 -9.75
CA ALA A 61 6.12 -3.82 -9.41
C ALA A 61 5.00 -2.77 -9.57
N VAL A 62 5.24 -1.54 -9.11
CA VAL A 62 4.28 -0.43 -9.27
C VAL A 62 4.04 -0.11 -10.75
N ARG A 63 5.10 -0.08 -11.59
CA ARG A 63 4.94 0.14 -13.03
C ARG A 63 4.17 -1.01 -13.69
N ALA A 64 4.49 -2.25 -13.34
CA ALA A 64 3.82 -3.42 -13.88
C ALA A 64 2.31 -3.40 -13.60
N VAL A 65 1.89 -3.16 -12.36
CA VAL A 65 0.46 -3.12 -12.02
C VAL A 65 -0.26 -1.92 -12.65
N ARG A 66 0.41 -0.77 -12.78
CA ARG A 66 -0.16 0.40 -13.47
C ARG A 66 -0.44 0.09 -14.95
N GLN A 67 0.39 -0.73 -15.59
CA GLN A 67 0.27 -1.12 -17.01
C GLN A 67 -0.61 -2.35 -17.25
N ALA A 68 -0.86 -3.17 -16.23
CA ALA A 68 -1.63 -4.41 -16.36
C ALA A 68 -3.11 -4.16 -16.70
N ASP A 69 -3.75 -5.10 -17.39
CA ASP A 69 -5.20 -5.11 -17.52
C ASP A 69 -5.84 -5.64 -16.23
N LEU A 70 -6.31 -4.71 -15.40
CA LEU A 70 -6.93 -5.03 -14.11
C LEU A 70 -8.41 -5.43 -14.24
N SER A 71 -9.02 -5.24 -15.42
CA SER A 71 -10.41 -5.62 -15.68
C SER A 71 -10.59 -7.14 -15.71
N ALA A 72 -9.52 -7.89 -15.95
CA ALA A 72 -9.51 -9.34 -15.87
C ALA A 72 -9.61 -9.87 -14.42
N ILE A 73 -9.35 -9.04 -13.41
CA ILE A 73 -9.35 -9.49 -12.01
C ILE A 73 -10.78 -9.46 -11.46
N GLN A 74 -11.44 -10.62 -11.47
CA GLN A 74 -12.84 -10.76 -11.03
C GLN A 74 -13.00 -10.99 -9.53
N THR A 75 -11.90 -11.21 -8.81
CA THR A 75 -11.93 -11.42 -7.36
C THR A 75 -12.35 -10.13 -6.64
N PRO A 76 -13.34 -10.18 -5.73
CA PRO A 76 -13.69 -9.04 -4.90
C PRO A 76 -12.49 -8.52 -4.09
N ALA A 77 -12.37 -7.20 -3.95
CA ALA A 77 -11.24 -6.58 -3.27
C ALA A 77 -11.66 -5.49 -2.28
N LEU A 78 -11.07 -5.52 -1.08
CA LEU A 78 -11.19 -4.46 -0.09
C LEU A 78 -9.94 -3.57 -0.10
N PHE A 79 -10.12 -2.30 -0.43
CA PHE A 79 -9.09 -1.29 -0.38
C PHE A 79 -9.24 -0.48 0.91
N ALA A 80 -8.37 -0.73 1.89
CA ALA A 80 -8.28 0.05 3.11
C ALA A 80 -7.08 1.02 3.03
N PHE A 81 -7.30 2.34 3.05
CA PHE A 81 -6.23 3.34 2.91
C PHE A 81 -6.63 4.70 3.48
N ASN A 82 -5.63 5.56 3.73
CA ASN A 82 -5.84 6.93 4.17
C ASN A 82 -5.75 7.88 2.97
N GLU A 83 -6.71 8.80 2.82
CA GLU A 83 -6.68 9.79 1.72
C GLU A 83 -5.57 10.84 1.92
N ALA A 84 -5.15 11.07 3.16
CA ALA A 84 -4.07 11.99 3.52
C ALA A 84 -2.69 11.30 3.65
N ASP A 85 -2.54 10.09 3.08
CA ASP A 85 -1.27 9.36 3.06
C ASP A 85 -0.17 10.22 2.38
N ARG A 86 0.96 10.36 3.07
CA ARG A 86 2.09 11.19 2.64
C ARG A 86 3.20 10.39 1.95
N VAL A 87 3.08 9.06 1.89
CA VAL A 87 4.04 8.15 1.25
C VAL A 87 3.54 7.75 -0.13
N VAL A 88 2.29 7.28 -0.22
CA VAL A 88 1.67 6.85 -1.49
C VAL A 88 0.50 7.76 -1.85
N ARG A 89 0.22 7.89 -3.14
CA ARG A 89 -0.83 8.78 -3.63
C ARG A 89 -2.17 8.06 -3.65
N ALA A 90 -3.11 8.53 -2.83
CA ALA A 90 -4.47 7.99 -2.77
C ALA A 90 -5.21 8.01 -4.13
N ASP A 91 -4.97 9.02 -4.97
CA ASP A 91 -5.53 9.09 -6.33
C ASP A 91 -5.10 7.90 -7.20
N ASP A 92 -3.85 7.44 -7.06
CA ASP A 92 -3.36 6.29 -7.82
C ASP A 92 -4.04 5.00 -7.34
N THR A 93 -4.36 4.89 -6.04
CA THR A 93 -5.21 3.82 -5.50
C THR A 93 -6.63 3.87 -6.07
N ARG A 94 -7.26 5.06 -6.10
CA ARG A 94 -8.59 5.26 -6.70
C ARG A 94 -8.62 4.87 -8.18
N ALA A 95 -7.58 5.24 -8.93
CA ALA A 95 -7.45 4.89 -10.34
C ALA A 95 -7.34 3.37 -10.56
N VAL A 96 -6.64 2.67 -9.66
CA VAL A 96 -6.57 1.20 -9.68
C VAL A 96 -7.92 0.58 -9.36
N MET A 97 -8.61 1.06 -8.32
CA MET A 97 -9.95 0.59 -7.95
C MET A 97 -10.95 0.72 -9.10
N ALA A 98 -10.92 1.84 -9.83
CA ALA A 98 -11.81 2.09 -10.96
C ALA A 98 -11.58 1.15 -12.16
N ARG A 99 -10.39 0.54 -12.26
CA ARG A 99 -10.03 -0.40 -13.32
C ARG A 99 -10.21 -1.87 -12.92
N TRP A 100 -10.51 -2.13 -11.65
CA TRP A 100 -10.64 -3.48 -11.12
C TRP A 100 -11.89 -4.15 -11.70
N GLY A 101 -11.77 -5.39 -12.19
CA GLY A 101 -12.88 -6.09 -12.85
C GLY A 101 -13.98 -6.55 -11.90
N GLY A 102 -13.61 -6.99 -10.70
CA GLY A 102 -14.51 -7.49 -9.68
C GLY A 102 -15.06 -6.41 -8.76
N PRO A 103 -15.97 -6.77 -7.84
CA PRO A 103 -16.51 -5.84 -6.84
C PRO A 103 -15.42 -5.21 -5.98
N VAL A 104 -15.50 -3.90 -5.78
CA VAL A 104 -14.55 -3.14 -4.95
C VAL A 104 -15.27 -2.57 -3.73
N ALA A 105 -14.78 -2.95 -2.55
CA ALA A 105 -15.12 -2.31 -1.29
C ALA A 105 -14.01 -1.34 -0.88
N THR A 106 -14.40 -0.24 -0.24
CA THR A 106 -13.45 0.76 0.29
C THR A 106 -13.60 0.92 1.78
N HIS A 107 -12.48 1.11 2.48
CA HIS A 107 -12.47 1.54 3.87
C HIS A 107 -11.45 2.66 4.05
N LEU A 108 -11.91 3.86 4.36
CA LEU A 108 -11.02 4.99 4.59
C LEU A 108 -10.51 4.97 6.03
N LEU A 109 -9.19 4.96 6.17
CA LEU A 109 -8.49 5.02 7.45
C LEU A 109 -8.22 6.47 7.80
N LEU A 110 -8.76 6.91 8.93
CA LEU A 110 -8.52 8.25 9.45
C LEU A 110 -7.46 8.17 10.54
N ARG A 111 -6.42 9.00 10.41
CA ARG A 111 -5.33 9.07 11.38
C ARG A 111 -5.83 9.61 12.72
N GLY A 112 -5.66 8.81 13.77
CA GLY A 112 -5.89 9.17 15.16
C GLY A 112 -4.63 9.67 15.86
N ALA A 113 -4.74 9.92 17.17
CA ALA A 113 -3.60 10.26 18.01
C ALA A 113 -2.72 9.02 18.23
N GLY A 114 -1.40 9.18 18.08
CA GLY A 114 -0.44 8.09 18.24
C GLY A 114 -0.32 7.14 17.03
N ASP A 115 -1.08 7.40 15.96
CA ASP A 115 -0.91 6.71 14.68
C ASP A 115 0.26 7.28 13.86
N ASP A 116 0.58 6.62 12.74
CA ASP A 116 1.67 7.02 11.86
C ASP A 116 1.50 8.47 11.41
N ALA A 117 2.50 9.30 11.68
CA ALA A 117 2.52 10.71 11.30
C ALA A 117 2.41 10.92 9.78
N TYR A 118 2.79 9.93 8.96
CA TYR A 118 2.62 9.96 7.52
C TYR A 118 1.28 9.37 7.06
N GLY A 119 0.58 8.69 7.96
CA GLY A 119 -0.71 8.09 7.71
C GLY A 119 -0.65 6.94 6.70
N HIS A 120 0.51 6.28 6.58
CA HIS A 120 0.77 5.20 5.64
C HIS A 120 0.68 3.84 6.32
N VAL A 121 1.36 3.67 7.45
CA VAL A 121 1.37 2.42 8.22
C VAL A 121 0.21 2.46 9.23
N MET A 122 -1.00 2.23 8.72
CA MET A 122 -2.26 2.44 9.46
C MET A 122 -2.77 1.20 10.22
N ALA A 123 -1.87 0.30 10.60
CA ALA A 123 -2.13 -0.81 11.52
C ALA A 123 -0.81 -1.37 12.07
N GLY A 124 -0.90 -2.16 13.14
CA GLY A 124 0.22 -2.80 13.81
C GLY A 124 0.67 -2.03 15.05
N ASP A 125 1.29 -2.75 15.98
CA ASP A 125 1.56 -2.26 17.34
C ASP A 125 2.56 -1.09 17.40
N ILE A 126 3.46 -1.01 16.42
CA ILE A 126 4.54 -0.02 16.37
C ILE A 126 4.05 1.35 15.88
N PHE A 127 3.23 1.38 14.82
CA PHE A 127 2.88 2.62 14.12
C PHE A 127 1.44 3.06 14.33
N SER A 128 0.48 2.14 14.54
CA SER A 128 -0.94 2.49 14.67
C SER A 128 -1.69 1.42 15.49
N PRO A 129 -1.31 1.20 16.76
CA PRO A 129 -1.88 0.14 17.59
C PRO A 129 -3.41 0.27 17.74
N ALA A 130 -3.91 1.50 17.83
CA ALA A 130 -5.33 1.78 17.96
C ALA A 130 -6.15 1.41 16.70
N GLN A 131 -5.51 1.32 15.53
CA GLN A 131 -6.17 1.00 14.26
C GLN A 131 -6.26 -0.51 13.99
N THR A 132 -5.36 -1.32 14.57
CA THR A 132 -5.28 -2.77 14.31
C THR A 132 -6.60 -3.49 14.56
N GLY A 133 -7.17 -3.33 15.75
CA GLY A 133 -8.42 -3.98 16.15
C GLY A 133 -9.61 -3.57 15.27
N PRO A 134 -9.90 -2.26 15.11
CA PRO A 134 -10.94 -1.77 14.22
C PRO A 134 -10.80 -2.26 12.77
N LEU A 135 -9.59 -2.18 12.19
CA LEU A 135 -9.36 -2.61 10.82
C LEU A 135 -9.56 -4.12 10.66
N ALA A 136 -9.04 -4.93 11.59
CA ALA A 136 -9.24 -6.38 11.57
C ALA A 136 -10.74 -6.74 11.60
N ARG A 137 -11.52 -6.09 12.47
CA ARG A 137 -12.98 -6.29 12.51
C ARG A 137 -13.65 -5.90 11.20
N ARG A 138 -13.24 -4.79 10.57
CA ARG A 138 -13.78 -4.38 9.27
C ARG A 138 -13.49 -5.38 8.16
N ILE A 139 -12.26 -5.91 8.11
CA ILE A 139 -11.85 -6.95 7.15
C ILE A 139 -12.67 -8.23 7.38
N SER A 140 -12.80 -8.69 8.62
CA SER A 140 -13.59 -9.89 8.93
C SER A 140 -15.07 -9.71 8.59
N ALA A 141 -15.65 -8.54 8.87
CA ALA A 141 -17.02 -8.24 8.48
C ALA A 141 -17.21 -8.26 6.95
N TRP A 142 -16.26 -7.67 6.21
CA TRP A 142 -16.27 -7.72 4.74
C TRP A 142 -16.20 -9.15 4.20
N LEU A 143 -15.37 -10.01 4.78
CA LEU A 143 -15.30 -11.42 4.39
C LEU A 143 -16.62 -12.16 4.65
N ALA A 144 -17.27 -11.89 5.79
CA ALA A 144 -18.58 -12.48 6.10
C ALA A 144 -19.68 -12.00 5.14
N GLU A 145 -19.66 -10.72 4.76
CA GLU A 145 -20.56 -10.15 3.73
C GLU A 145 -20.40 -10.93 2.40
N LEU A 146 -19.17 -11.14 1.94
CA LEU A 146 -18.89 -11.90 0.70
C LEU A 146 -19.38 -13.36 0.75
N ASP A 147 -19.22 -14.03 1.89
CA ASP A 147 -19.67 -15.41 2.06
C ASP A 147 -21.20 -15.53 2.02
N SER A 148 -21.91 -14.50 2.54
CA SER A 148 -23.38 -14.46 2.56
C SER A 148 -24.00 -14.19 1.18
N GLU A 149 -23.26 -13.51 0.30
CA GLU A 149 -23.70 -13.21 -1.07
C GLU A 149 -23.40 -14.34 -2.07
N ARG A 150 -22.66 -15.37 -1.66
CA ARG A 150 -22.35 -16.53 -2.52
C ARG A 150 -23.61 -17.38 -2.69
N PRO A 151 -24.18 -17.53 -3.91
CA PRO A 151 -25.35 -18.37 -4.10
C PRO A 151 -25.07 -19.79 -3.61
N LEU A 152 -26.01 -20.38 -2.86
CA LEU A 152 -25.98 -21.78 -2.45
C LEU A 152 -25.67 -22.62 -3.70
N ALA A 153 -24.51 -23.25 -3.72
CA ALA A 153 -24.16 -24.17 -4.79
C ALA A 153 -25.24 -25.26 -4.82
N MET A 154 -26.05 -25.29 -5.87
CA MET A 154 -26.98 -26.39 -6.11
C MET A 154 -26.15 -27.68 -6.16
N PRO A 155 -26.49 -28.72 -5.37
CA PRO A 155 -25.79 -29.99 -5.46
C PRO A 155 -25.94 -30.55 -6.88
N ARG A 156 -24.82 -31.03 -7.44
CA ARG A 156 -24.81 -31.78 -8.70
C ARG A 156 -25.50 -33.13 -8.53
#